data_AF-A0A645D1E5-F1
#
_entry.id   AF-A0A645D1E5-F1
#
_cell.length_a   1.000
_cell.length_b   1.000
_cell.length_c   1.000
_cell.angle_alpha   90.00
_cell.angle_beta   90.00
_cell.angle_gamma   90.00
#
_symmetry.space_group_name_H-M   'P 1'
#
loop_
_entity.id
_entity.type
_entity.pdbx_description
1 polymer ?
#
loop_
_entity_poly.entity_id
_entity_poly.type
_entity_poly.pdbx_seq_one_letter_code
_entity_poly.pdbx_strand_id
1 'polypeptide(L)'
;MLDWNGNGRIDPTDVEISLSALSCVEKDAVDLCGYPFQFIQELETEKNAFGKIKTFDPKIRYYKKSSTQLNKYGDGPFCRFSLNSIRFLGICGVYALFDSQDLLYVGLTQNFAQRFNQGYGIISPKNCYIGGQSTNCKINSMILRKYVCGEHMYLYFHQTSQYTSIESKLIQALAPPYNGTVPSHQDQIETNTDDINRAENLTEGRKNMSKYDALFSYLSKQTASELTLTFEEIKGILEFRLPPSAYNCPAWWSNSKTKDHSYSHAWQDAGYKTAGCSSSIWKHQITFVKN
;
A
#
# COMPACT_ATOMS: atom_id res chain seq x y z
N MET A 1 -25.28 36.70 12.48
CA MET A 1 -25.74 36.29 11.14
C MET A 1 -26.82 37.28 10.73
N LEU A 2 -26.59 38.00 9.64
CA LEU A 2 -27.52 39.00 9.11
C LEU A 2 -28.47 38.28 8.14
N ASP A 3 -29.76 38.29 8.49
CA ASP A 3 -30.85 37.80 7.64
C ASP A 3 -31.11 38.84 6.53
N TRP A 4 -30.82 38.47 5.28
CA TRP A 4 -30.96 39.35 4.12
C TRP A 4 -32.34 39.27 3.45
N ASN A 5 -33.22 38.33 3.84
CA ASN A 5 -34.50 38.12 3.15
C ASN A 5 -35.74 38.21 4.05
N GLY A 6 -35.59 38.42 5.36
CA GLY A 6 -36.64 38.97 6.23
C GLY A 6 -37.93 38.14 6.37
N ASN A 7 -37.92 36.86 5.99
CA ASN A 7 -39.14 36.04 5.92
C ASN A 7 -39.16 34.80 6.84
N GLY A 8 -38.17 34.64 7.74
CA GLY A 8 -38.23 33.66 8.83
C GLY A 8 -38.41 32.19 8.42
N ARG A 9 -38.15 31.84 7.15
CA ARG A 9 -38.20 30.47 6.63
C ARG A 9 -36.83 30.10 6.07
N ILE A 10 -36.27 29.04 6.65
CA ILE A 10 -35.04 28.40 6.19
C ILE A 10 -35.34 27.73 4.84
N ASP A 11 -34.57 28.05 3.81
CA ASP A 11 -34.71 27.57 2.44
C ASP A 11 -34.30 26.08 2.37
N PRO A 12 -35.06 25.16 1.71
CA PRO A 12 -34.70 23.75 1.64
C PRO A 12 -33.39 23.46 0.90
N THR A 13 -32.80 24.43 0.21
CA THR A 13 -31.51 24.31 -0.47
C THR A 13 -30.30 24.32 0.46
N ASP A 14 -30.46 24.67 1.75
CA ASP A 14 -29.36 24.57 2.73
C ASP A 14 -29.19 23.14 3.31
N VAL A 15 -29.98 22.16 2.84
CA VAL A 15 -29.88 20.74 3.23
C VAL A 15 -29.19 19.88 2.15
N GLU A 16 -28.79 20.47 1.02
CA GLU A 16 -27.92 19.82 0.02
C GLU A 16 -26.43 20.15 0.22
N ILE A 17 -25.98 20.24 1.48
CA ILE A 17 -24.57 19.92 1.78
C ILE A 17 -24.44 18.40 1.59
N SER A 18 -24.14 18.08 0.34
CA SER A 18 -23.78 16.79 -0.21
C SER A 18 -23.27 15.79 0.82
N LEU A 19 -23.97 14.65 0.92
CA LEU A 19 -23.50 13.42 1.59
C LEU A 19 -22.13 12.91 1.08
N SER A 20 -21.51 13.58 0.10
CA SER A 20 -20.09 13.37 -0.27
C SER A 20 -19.09 13.92 0.76
N ALA A 21 -19.52 14.74 1.72
CA ALA A 21 -18.64 15.24 2.78
C ALA A 21 -18.43 14.24 3.94
N LEU A 22 -19.24 13.18 4.02
CA LEU A 22 -19.24 12.20 5.11
C LEU A 22 -18.39 10.93 4.85
N SER A 23 -17.54 10.91 3.83
CA SER A 23 -16.52 9.86 3.66
C SER A 23 -15.08 10.33 3.86
N CYS A 24 -14.85 11.49 4.46
CA CYS A 24 -13.52 11.90 4.89
C CYS A 24 -13.19 11.22 6.23
N VAL A 25 -12.83 9.95 6.19
CA VAL A 25 -12.19 9.29 7.34
C VAL A 25 -10.93 10.10 7.68
N GLU A 26 -10.83 10.51 8.95
CA GLU A 26 -9.84 11.41 9.52
C GLU A 26 -8.44 11.17 8.97
N LYS A 27 -7.96 12.08 8.11
CA LYS A 27 -6.59 12.02 7.59
C LYS A 27 -5.56 12.36 8.65
N ASP A 28 -5.92 12.77 9.87
CA ASP A 28 -4.97 13.43 10.78
C ASP A 28 -3.94 12.47 11.40
N ALA A 29 -4.35 11.25 11.77
CA ALA A 29 -3.44 10.26 12.34
C ALA A 29 -3.94 8.81 12.15
N VAL A 30 -3.01 7.86 12.17
CA VAL A 30 -3.29 6.41 12.15
C VAL A 30 -2.53 5.74 13.29
N ASP A 31 -3.17 4.79 13.98
CA ASP A 31 -2.48 3.94 14.96
C ASP A 31 -1.96 2.67 14.28
N LEU A 32 -0.65 2.43 14.41
CA LEU A 32 0.00 1.22 13.94
C LEU A 32 0.58 0.46 15.14
N CYS A 33 -0.12 -0.59 15.57
CA CYS A 33 0.30 -1.42 16.71
C CYS A 33 0.55 -0.63 18.02
N GLY A 34 -0.28 0.37 18.31
CA GLY A 34 -0.16 1.24 19.48
C GLY A 34 0.81 2.41 19.30
N TYR A 35 1.31 2.64 18.09
CA TYR A 35 2.16 3.77 17.76
C TYR A 35 1.37 4.79 16.91
N PRO A 36 1.21 6.05 17.37
CA PRO A 36 0.48 7.06 16.61
C PRO A 36 1.35 7.64 15.49
N PHE A 37 0.91 7.48 14.25
CA PHE A 37 1.51 8.04 13.05
C PHE A 37 0.70 9.24 12.58
N GLN A 38 1.31 10.41 12.55
CA GLN A 38 0.68 11.64 12.09
C GLN A 38 0.75 11.75 10.58
N PHE A 39 -0.32 12.21 9.95
CA PHE A 39 -0.29 12.50 8.53
C PHE A 39 0.60 13.70 8.23
N ILE A 40 1.42 13.55 7.19
CA ILE A 40 2.37 14.58 6.78
C ILE A 40 1.88 15.27 5.51
N GLN A 41 1.70 14.49 4.44
CA GLN A 41 1.21 14.99 3.17
C GLN A 41 0.86 13.84 2.21
N GLU A 42 0.15 14.18 1.15
CA GLU A 42 0.16 13.40 -0.09
C GLU A 42 1.49 13.60 -0.83
N LEU A 43 2.04 12.53 -1.40
CA LEU A 43 3.29 12.57 -2.16
C LEU A 43 3.04 12.92 -3.62
N GLU A 44 2.63 14.16 -3.88
CA GLU A 44 2.30 14.62 -5.23
C GLU A 44 3.51 14.59 -6.16
N THR A 45 3.35 13.96 -7.33
CA THR A 45 4.40 13.89 -8.36
C THR A 45 4.45 15.14 -9.23
N GLU A 46 5.64 15.55 -9.65
CA GLU A 46 5.82 16.64 -10.61
C GLU A 46 5.06 16.35 -11.92
N LYS A 47 4.23 17.30 -12.36
CA LYS A 47 3.49 17.26 -13.63
C LYS A 47 4.03 18.31 -14.60
N ASN A 48 3.83 18.08 -15.89
CA ASN A 48 4.10 19.09 -16.92
C ASN A 48 2.91 20.06 -17.05
N ALA A 49 3.02 21.06 -17.94
CA ALA A 49 1.95 22.04 -18.18
C ALA A 49 0.62 21.43 -18.65
N PHE A 50 0.65 20.18 -19.16
CA PHE A 50 -0.53 19.43 -19.61
C PHE A 50 -1.07 18.48 -18.52
N GLY A 51 -0.56 18.57 -17.28
CA GLY A 51 -0.99 17.72 -16.16
C GLY A 51 -0.45 16.28 -16.21
N LYS A 52 0.40 15.93 -17.18
CA LYS A 52 1.02 14.59 -17.27
C LYS A 52 2.22 14.49 -16.33
N ILE A 53 2.32 13.37 -15.63
CA ILE A 53 3.44 13.07 -14.72
C ILE A 53 4.78 13.14 -15.49
N LYS A 54 5.73 13.89 -14.95
CA LYS A 54 7.09 13.97 -15.49
C LYS A 54 7.90 12.77 -15.03
N THR A 55 8.55 12.13 -15.99
CA THR A 55 9.46 11.01 -15.75
C THR A 55 10.91 11.41 -16.01
N PHE A 56 11.83 10.77 -15.31
CA PHE A 56 13.26 11.07 -15.34
C PHE A 56 14.06 9.78 -15.46
N ASP A 57 15.17 9.87 -16.21
CA ASP A 57 16.11 8.76 -16.38
C ASP A 57 17.52 9.13 -15.85
N PRO A 58 17.74 9.06 -14.53
CA PRO A 58 18.99 9.46 -13.90
C PRO A 58 20.15 8.54 -14.27
N LYS A 59 19.90 7.29 -14.71
CA LYS A 59 20.96 6.31 -15.01
C LYS A 59 21.89 6.79 -16.12
N ILE A 60 21.35 7.54 -17.09
CA ILE A 60 22.10 8.13 -18.22
C ILE A 60 23.24 9.05 -17.74
N ARG A 61 23.08 9.69 -16.58
CA ARG A 61 24.05 10.64 -16.00
C ARG A 61 25.13 9.98 -15.15
N TYR A 62 25.09 8.66 -14.94
CA TYR A 62 26.09 7.99 -14.12
C TYR A 62 27.40 7.79 -14.91
N TYR A 63 28.51 8.31 -14.39
CA TYR A 63 29.79 8.29 -15.10
C TYR A 63 30.38 6.88 -15.32
N LYS A 64 30.07 5.90 -14.46
CA LYS A 64 30.49 4.49 -14.60
C LYS A 64 29.40 3.58 -15.21
N LYS A 65 28.46 4.14 -15.97
CA LYS A 65 27.33 3.38 -16.55
C LYS A 65 27.73 2.24 -17.47
N SER A 66 28.87 2.36 -18.16
CA SER A 66 29.38 1.31 -19.07
C SER A 66 30.02 0.14 -18.35
N SER A 67 30.53 0.36 -17.13
CA SER A 67 31.29 -0.64 -16.36
C SER A 67 30.56 -1.16 -15.13
N THR A 68 29.32 -0.70 -14.89
CA THR A 68 28.53 -1.07 -13.71
C THR A 68 27.16 -1.52 -14.18
N GLN A 69 26.71 -2.67 -13.70
CA GLN A 69 25.36 -3.17 -13.99
C GLN A 69 24.30 -2.41 -13.18
N LEU A 70 23.10 -2.32 -13.73
CA LEU A 70 21.93 -1.80 -13.02
C LEU A 70 21.55 -2.74 -11.89
N ASN A 71 21.03 -2.19 -10.79
CA ASN A 71 20.36 -3.03 -9.79
C ASN A 71 18.91 -3.34 -10.21
N LYS A 72 18.25 -4.26 -9.50
CA LYS A 72 16.89 -4.75 -9.78
C LYS A 72 15.85 -3.65 -10.04
N TYR A 73 15.98 -2.48 -9.42
CA TYR A 73 15.02 -1.38 -9.53
C TYR A 73 15.57 -0.17 -10.30
N GLY A 74 16.79 -0.27 -10.83
CA GLY A 74 17.55 0.86 -11.35
C GLY A 74 17.21 1.30 -12.77
N ASP A 75 16.40 0.53 -13.49
CA ASP A 75 16.08 0.83 -14.90
C ASP A 75 15.14 2.04 -15.05
N GLY A 76 14.34 2.33 -14.03
CA GLY A 76 13.36 3.43 -14.06
C GLY A 76 12.19 3.15 -15.01
N PRO A 77 11.52 4.19 -15.53
CA PRO A 77 11.72 5.61 -15.22
C PRO A 77 11.36 5.96 -13.77
N PHE A 78 11.72 7.16 -13.33
CA PHE A 78 11.40 7.67 -11.99
C PHE A 78 10.60 8.96 -12.03
N CYS A 79 9.79 9.20 -11.00
CA CYS A 79 9.10 10.47 -10.78
C CYS A 79 9.96 11.40 -9.91
N ARG A 80 9.51 12.65 -9.75
CA ARG A 80 10.01 13.54 -8.70
C ARG A 80 8.87 14.04 -7.83
N PHE A 81 9.17 14.26 -6.57
CA PHE A 81 8.29 14.86 -5.56
C PHE A 81 9.15 15.43 -4.43
N SER A 82 8.54 16.23 -3.56
CA SER A 82 9.23 16.82 -2.42
C SER A 82 8.33 16.91 -1.20
N LEU A 83 8.96 16.78 -0.03
CA LEU A 83 8.39 17.11 1.26
C LEU A 83 8.57 18.61 1.53
N ASN A 84 7.52 19.29 1.99
CA ASN A 84 7.63 20.67 2.48
C ASN A 84 8.37 20.68 3.84
N SER A 85 9.67 20.99 3.82
CA SER A 85 10.63 20.35 4.72
C SER A 85 11.12 21.15 5.92
N ILE A 86 10.76 22.42 6.09
CA ILE A 86 11.39 23.27 7.12
C ILE A 86 11.15 22.71 8.53
N ARG A 87 9.98 22.13 8.80
CA ARG A 87 9.62 21.57 10.10
C ARG A 87 10.17 20.16 10.37
N PHE A 88 10.78 19.53 9.38
CA PHE A 88 11.21 18.11 9.44
C PHE A 88 12.72 17.92 9.27
N LEU A 89 13.49 19.02 9.31
CA LEU A 89 14.94 18.96 9.19
C LEU A 89 15.55 18.39 10.47
N GLY A 90 16.36 17.33 10.33
CA GLY A 90 17.03 16.69 11.47
C GLY A 90 16.11 15.86 12.37
N ILE A 91 14.85 15.66 11.98
CA ILE A 91 13.90 14.85 12.74
C ILE A 91 14.08 13.37 12.39
N CYS A 92 14.22 12.53 13.42
CA CYS A 92 14.32 11.08 13.29
C CYS A 92 13.01 10.38 13.68
N GLY A 93 12.78 9.19 13.13
CA GLY A 93 11.56 8.44 13.39
C GLY A 93 11.29 7.34 12.37
N VAL A 94 10.03 6.87 12.36
CA VAL A 94 9.52 5.85 11.46
C VAL A 94 8.43 6.48 10.60
N TYR A 95 8.44 6.23 9.29
CA TYR A 95 7.39 6.64 8.37
C TYR A 95 6.67 5.43 7.79
N ALA A 96 5.42 5.67 7.40
CA ALA A 96 4.55 4.71 6.76
C ALA A 96 4.01 5.32 5.46
N LEU A 97 4.05 4.55 4.38
CA LEU A 97 3.49 4.90 3.09
C LEU A 97 2.23 4.09 2.87
N PHE A 98 1.14 4.80 2.59
CA PHE A 98 -0.16 4.24 2.27
C PHE A 98 -0.57 4.61 0.86
N ASP A 99 -1.40 3.79 0.23
CA ASP A 99 -2.33 4.30 -0.77
C ASP A 99 -3.67 4.68 -0.10
N SER A 100 -4.75 4.81 -0.86
CA SER A 100 -6.07 5.11 -0.29
C SER A 100 -6.63 4.04 0.65
N GLN A 101 -6.06 2.83 0.66
CA GLN A 101 -6.67 1.66 1.31
C GLN A 101 -5.69 0.88 2.19
N ASP A 102 -4.43 0.75 1.79
CA ASP A 102 -3.48 -0.18 2.38
C ASP A 102 -2.15 0.47 2.80
N LEU A 103 -1.58 -0.05 3.90
CA LEU A 103 -0.18 0.19 4.28
C LEU A 103 0.74 -0.56 3.30
N LEU A 104 1.54 0.18 2.54
CA LEU A 104 2.42 -0.37 1.52
C LEU A 104 3.85 -0.57 2.00
N TYR A 105 4.36 0.35 2.80
CA TYR A 105 5.76 0.35 3.22
C TYR A 105 5.94 1.05 4.57
N VAL A 106 6.80 0.49 5.42
CA VAL A 106 7.29 1.13 6.65
C VAL A 106 8.80 1.32 6.51
N GLY A 107 9.32 2.47 6.91
CA GLY A 107 10.76 2.70 6.92
C GLY A 107 11.21 3.61 8.05
N LEU A 108 12.47 3.49 8.44
CA LEU A 108 13.09 4.39 9.41
C LEU A 108 13.92 5.52 8.76
N THR A 109 14.19 6.57 9.54
CA THR A 109 15.09 7.65 9.13
C THR A 109 15.71 8.37 10.33
N GLN A 110 16.94 8.85 10.16
CA GLN A 110 17.59 9.79 11.07
C GLN A 110 17.32 11.25 10.71
N ASN A 111 16.98 11.52 9.45
CA ASN A 111 16.65 12.85 8.94
C ASN A 111 15.51 12.72 7.92
N PHE A 112 14.29 13.01 8.38
CA PHE A 112 13.08 12.79 7.63
C PHE A 112 13.03 13.60 6.33
N ALA A 113 13.31 14.90 6.40
CA ALA A 113 13.39 15.76 5.22
C ALA A 113 14.41 15.25 4.19
N GLN A 114 15.61 14.86 4.64
CA GLN A 114 16.66 14.37 3.75
C GLN A 114 16.27 13.05 3.08
N ARG A 115 15.69 12.10 3.83
CA ARG A 115 15.29 10.78 3.30
C ARG A 115 14.30 10.91 2.14
N PHE A 116 13.35 11.82 2.25
CA PHE A 116 12.37 12.06 1.20
C PHE A 116 12.94 12.91 0.08
N ASN A 117 13.54 14.07 0.35
CA ASN A 117 13.94 15.00 -0.73
C ASN A 117 15.19 14.55 -1.50
N GLN A 118 16.18 13.95 -0.83
CA GLN A 118 17.44 13.51 -1.45
C GLN A 118 17.49 12.00 -1.70
N GLY A 119 16.59 11.24 -1.07
CA GLY A 119 16.48 9.79 -1.25
C GLY A 119 15.43 9.43 -2.29
N TYR A 120 14.15 9.51 -1.91
CA TYR A 120 13.03 9.00 -2.73
C TYR A 120 12.53 9.97 -3.78
N GLY A 121 12.48 11.27 -3.46
CA GLY A 121 11.93 12.32 -4.31
C GLY A 121 12.82 12.70 -5.49
N ILE A 122 14.13 12.46 -5.39
CA ILE A 122 15.08 12.69 -6.48
C ILE A 122 16.09 11.54 -6.53
N ILE A 123 15.93 10.64 -7.49
CA ILE A 123 16.85 9.50 -7.64
C ILE A 123 18.21 9.94 -8.17
N SER A 124 19.23 9.78 -7.34
CA SER A 124 20.64 9.96 -7.72
C SER A 124 21.09 8.90 -8.74
N PRO A 125 21.91 9.26 -9.76
CA PRO A 125 22.38 8.31 -10.79
C PRO A 125 23.03 7.05 -10.22
N LYS A 126 23.86 7.17 -9.18
CA LYS A 126 24.51 6.01 -8.53
C LYS A 126 23.50 4.99 -7.98
N ASN A 127 22.33 5.43 -7.50
CA ASN A 127 21.32 4.55 -6.92
C ASN A 127 20.68 3.60 -7.95
N CYS A 128 20.85 3.86 -9.25
CA CYS A 128 20.38 2.98 -10.32
C CYS A 128 21.28 1.75 -10.52
N TYR A 129 22.51 1.79 -10.01
CA TYR A 129 23.54 0.78 -10.27
C TYR A 129 23.85 -0.07 -9.04
N ILE A 130 24.52 -1.21 -9.24
CA ILE A 130 25.06 -2.01 -8.13
C ILE A 130 26.01 -1.16 -7.27
N GLY A 131 25.92 -1.35 -5.94
CA GLY A 131 26.60 -0.54 -4.93
C GLY A 131 25.95 0.84 -4.68
N GLY A 132 24.78 1.11 -5.27
CA GLY A 132 23.92 2.24 -4.90
C GLY A 132 22.78 1.81 -3.96
N GLN A 133 22.02 2.78 -3.44
CA GLN A 133 20.86 2.50 -2.59
C GLN A 133 19.64 2.10 -3.43
N SER A 134 19.49 0.81 -3.72
CA SER A 134 18.42 0.27 -4.56
C SER A 134 17.01 0.50 -3.98
N THR A 135 16.87 0.59 -2.64
CA THR A 135 15.60 0.93 -1.98
C THR A 135 15.04 2.25 -2.47
N ASN A 136 15.89 3.24 -2.78
CA ASN A 136 15.42 4.53 -3.26
C ASN A 136 14.69 4.38 -4.60
N CYS A 137 15.26 3.58 -5.50
CA CYS A 137 14.66 3.27 -6.78
C CYS A 137 13.36 2.46 -6.60
N LYS A 138 13.37 1.44 -5.74
CA LYS A 138 12.19 0.61 -5.43
C LYS A 138 10.99 1.46 -5.00
N ILE A 139 11.18 2.34 -4.02
CA ILE A 139 10.10 3.16 -3.45
C ILE A 139 9.62 4.22 -4.45
N ASN A 140 10.52 4.87 -5.19
CA ASN A 140 10.11 5.82 -6.22
C ASN A 140 9.33 5.15 -7.36
N SER A 141 9.79 3.98 -7.84
CA SER A 141 9.07 3.22 -8.86
C SER A 141 7.68 2.77 -8.39
N MET A 142 7.54 2.38 -7.11
CA MET A 142 6.22 2.10 -6.52
C MET A 142 5.31 3.33 -6.57
N ILE A 143 5.79 4.49 -6.11
CA ILE A 143 5.02 5.75 -6.11
C ILE A 143 4.61 6.12 -7.54
N LEU A 144 5.55 6.11 -8.49
CA LEU A 144 5.25 6.40 -9.88
C LEU A 144 4.17 5.47 -10.44
N ARG A 145 4.27 4.16 -10.17
CA ARG A 145 3.28 3.19 -10.65
C ARG A 145 1.88 3.50 -10.11
N LYS A 146 1.76 3.82 -8.82
CA LYS A 146 0.48 4.20 -8.19
C LYS A 146 -0.14 5.40 -8.90
N TYR A 147 0.63 6.47 -9.13
CA TYR A 147 0.13 7.65 -9.85
C TYR A 147 -0.21 7.40 -11.33
N VAL A 148 0.54 6.53 -12.02
CA VAL A 148 0.21 6.14 -13.40
C VAL A 148 -1.12 5.37 -13.47
N CYS A 149 -1.46 4.60 -12.42
CA CYS A 149 -2.76 3.94 -12.27
C CYS A 149 -3.89 4.88 -11.81
N GLY A 150 -3.61 6.18 -11.60
CA GLY A 150 -4.59 7.13 -11.06
C GLY A 150 -4.82 6.99 -9.55
N GLU A 151 -3.95 6.27 -8.85
CA GLU A 151 -3.96 6.15 -7.39
C GLU A 151 -3.10 7.23 -6.74
N HIS A 152 -3.33 7.43 -5.44
CA HIS A 152 -2.67 8.44 -4.62
C HIS A 152 -1.82 7.79 -3.53
N MET A 153 -0.78 8.49 -3.09
CA MET A 153 0.15 8.02 -2.07
C MET A 153 0.21 8.98 -0.89
N TYR A 154 0.01 8.46 0.31
CA TYR A 154 -0.04 9.24 1.55
C TYR A 154 1.13 8.88 2.47
N LEU A 155 1.75 9.90 3.05
CA LEU A 155 2.88 9.78 3.96
C LEU A 155 2.45 10.09 5.39
N TYR A 156 2.72 9.14 6.27
CA TYR A 156 2.55 9.31 7.71
C TYR A 156 3.89 9.14 8.44
N PHE A 157 4.03 9.75 9.61
CA PHE A 157 5.26 9.75 10.37
C PHE A 157 5.04 9.69 11.88
N HIS A 158 5.87 8.89 12.54
CA HIS A 158 5.98 8.78 13.99
C HIS A 158 7.40 9.21 14.39
N GLN A 159 7.52 10.41 14.96
CA GLN A 159 8.79 10.92 15.48
C GLN A 159 9.19 10.13 16.73
N THR A 160 10.39 9.57 16.73
CA THR A 160 10.89 8.74 17.84
C THR A 160 12.39 8.54 17.72
N SER A 161 13.08 8.38 18.84
CA SER A 161 14.48 7.93 18.87
C SER A 161 14.63 6.40 18.81
N GLN A 162 13.54 5.66 19.06
CA GLN A 162 13.51 4.18 19.06
C GLN A 162 13.11 3.62 17.69
N TYR A 163 13.46 4.32 16.61
CA TYR A 163 12.97 4.04 15.27
C TYR A 163 13.33 2.64 14.76
N THR A 164 14.50 2.09 15.14
CA THR A 164 14.93 0.75 14.73
C THR A 164 14.04 -0.35 15.31
N SER A 165 13.71 -0.27 16.60
CA SER A 165 12.89 -1.29 17.26
C SER A 165 11.43 -1.20 16.82
N ILE A 166 10.92 0.01 16.63
CA ILE A 166 9.55 0.24 16.17
C ILE A 166 9.39 -0.21 14.71
N GLU A 167 10.30 0.16 13.80
CA GLU A 167 10.26 -0.28 12.40
C GLU A 167 10.24 -1.81 12.30
N SER A 168 11.15 -2.49 13.01
CA SER A 168 11.22 -3.96 13.00
C SER A 168 9.93 -4.61 13.50
N LYS A 169 9.35 -4.11 14.61
CA LYS A 169 8.06 -4.59 15.13
C LYS A 169 6.93 -4.41 14.13
N LEU A 170 6.84 -3.23 13.51
CA LEU A 170 5.80 -2.93 12.55
C LEU A 170 5.92 -3.78 11.29
N ILE A 171 7.14 -3.98 10.77
CA ILE A 171 7.35 -4.85 9.60
C ILE A 171 6.97 -6.30 9.92
N GLN A 172 7.35 -6.81 11.10
CA GLN A 172 7.03 -8.18 11.51
C GLN A 172 5.52 -8.38 11.75
N ALA A 173 4.86 -7.41 12.38
CA ALA A 173 3.44 -7.49 12.70
C ALA A 173 2.54 -7.25 11.48
N LEU A 174 2.89 -6.29 10.63
CA LEU A 174 2.03 -5.80 9.55
C LEU A 174 2.40 -6.36 8.17
N ALA A 175 3.61 -6.89 8.02
CA ALA A 175 4.15 -7.43 6.76
C ALA A 175 3.85 -6.56 5.52
N PRO A 176 4.22 -5.26 5.50
CA PRO A 176 3.90 -4.40 4.37
C PRO A 176 4.52 -4.94 3.07
N PRO A 177 3.77 -4.93 1.95
CA PRO A 177 4.16 -5.65 0.73
C PRO A 177 5.49 -5.17 0.12
N TYR A 178 5.91 -3.92 0.38
CA TYR A 178 7.15 -3.37 -0.17
C TYR A 178 8.34 -3.42 0.79
N ASN A 179 8.19 -3.93 2.02
CA ASN A 179 9.33 -4.18 2.91
C ASN A 179 10.11 -5.44 2.52
N GLY A 180 9.48 -6.35 1.78
CA GLY A 180 10.02 -7.68 1.46
C GLY A 180 9.79 -8.65 2.61
N THR A 181 9.66 -9.94 2.31
CA THR A 181 9.68 -11.01 3.31
C THR A 181 10.92 -10.82 4.17
N VAL A 182 10.72 -10.65 5.48
CA VAL A 182 11.80 -10.61 6.47
C VAL A 182 12.71 -11.81 6.19
N PRO A 183 14.01 -11.63 5.92
CA PRO A 183 14.94 -12.74 5.97
C PRO A 183 14.97 -13.19 7.44
N SER A 184 14.34 -14.31 7.74
CA SER A 184 14.73 -15.10 8.90
C SER A 184 16.21 -15.42 8.75
N HIS A 185 16.99 -15.20 9.79
CA HIS A 185 18.38 -15.66 9.86
C HIS A 185 18.44 -17.17 9.61
N GLN A 186 18.78 -17.56 8.38
CA GLN A 186 19.52 -18.76 7.97
C GLN A 186 19.50 -18.83 6.44
N ASP A 187 20.68 -18.77 5.83
CA ASP A 187 21.13 -19.65 4.74
C ASP A 187 22.15 -18.95 3.82
N GLN A 188 23.42 -19.18 4.17
CA GLN A 188 24.41 -19.56 3.17
C GLN A 188 24.05 -20.98 2.72
N ILE A 189 23.55 -21.18 1.51
CA ILE A 189 23.74 -22.45 0.80
C ILE A 189 24.04 -22.16 -0.67
N GLU A 190 25.15 -22.75 -1.08
CA GLU A 190 25.82 -22.66 -2.38
C GLU A 190 24.96 -23.22 -3.52
N THR A 191 25.16 -22.61 -4.68
CA THR A 191 24.61 -23.01 -5.97
C THR A 191 25.13 -24.36 -6.43
N ASN A 192 24.24 -25.25 -6.89
CA ASN A 192 24.62 -26.35 -7.78
C ASN A 192 23.66 -26.41 -8.98
N THR A 193 24.23 -26.46 -10.18
CA THR A 193 23.61 -26.04 -11.47
C THR A 193 22.97 -27.17 -12.29
N ASP A 194 22.72 -28.35 -11.71
CA ASP A 194 22.34 -29.53 -12.52
C ASP A 194 20.83 -29.85 -12.55
N ASP A 195 19.98 -29.16 -11.78
CA ASP A 195 18.53 -29.45 -11.71
C ASP A 195 17.66 -28.61 -12.68
N ILE A 196 18.24 -27.67 -13.42
CA ILE A 196 17.48 -26.68 -14.23
C ILE A 196 16.80 -27.32 -15.46
N ASN A 197 17.36 -28.39 -16.03
CA ASN A 197 16.93 -28.89 -17.33
C ASN A 197 15.77 -29.92 -17.30
N ARG A 198 15.18 -30.23 -16.13
CA ARG A 198 14.10 -31.23 -16.01
C ARG A 198 12.70 -30.64 -15.73
N ALA A 199 12.61 -29.35 -15.41
CA ALA A 199 11.36 -28.68 -15.04
C ALA A 199 10.68 -27.90 -16.18
N GLU A 200 11.32 -27.77 -17.35
CA GLU A 200 10.82 -26.92 -18.45
C GLU A 200 9.73 -27.56 -19.33
N ASN A 201 9.25 -28.77 -19.02
CA ASN A 201 8.23 -29.46 -19.84
C ASN A 201 6.90 -29.77 -19.13
N LEU A 202 6.59 -29.12 -17.99
CA LEU A 202 5.31 -29.31 -17.26
C LEU A 202 4.56 -28.00 -16.94
N THR A 203 5.02 -26.85 -17.43
CA THR A 203 4.47 -25.53 -17.07
C THR A 203 3.78 -24.80 -18.22
N GLU A 204 3.29 -25.51 -19.24
CA GLU A 204 2.34 -24.93 -20.20
C GLU A 204 0.91 -25.06 -19.64
N GLY A 205 0.46 -24.08 -18.85
CA GLY A 205 -0.98 -23.98 -18.47
C GLY A 205 -1.34 -23.35 -17.12
N ARG A 206 -0.40 -22.83 -16.32
CA ARG A 206 -0.76 -22.20 -15.03
C ARG A 206 -1.19 -20.75 -15.25
N LYS A 207 -2.51 -20.52 -15.33
CA LYS A 207 -3.12 -19.21 -15.02
C LYS A 207 -2.48 -18.68 -13.74
N ASN A 208 -2.05 -17.41 -13.72
CA ASN A 208 -1.66 -16.72 -12.49
C ASN A 208 -2.85 -16.72 -11.52
N MET A 209 -2.87 -17.68 -10.60
CA MET A 209 -3.90 -17.80 -9.57
C MET A 209 -3.70 -16.71 -8.52
N SER A 210 -4.78 -16.00 -8.18
CA SER A 210 -4.77 -15.06 -7.06
C SER A 210 -4.59 -15.86 -5.78
N LYS A 211 -3.85 -15.31 -4.80
CA LYS A 211 -3.73 -15.95 -3.48
C LYS A 211 -5.10 -16.14 -2.79
N TYR A 212 -6.15 -15.43 -3.22
CA TYR A 212 -7.50 -15.54 -2.68
C TYR A 212 -8.41 -16.54 -3.43
N ASP A 213 -7.90 -17.26 -4.43
CA ASP A 213 -8.68 -18.23 -5.22
C ASP A 213 -9.23 -19.39 -4.37
N ALA A 214 -8.57 -19.73 -3.26
CA ALA A 214 -9.05 -20.74 -2.32
C ALA A 214 -10.36 -20.29 -1.64
N LEU A 215 -10.46 -19.00 -1.27
CA LEU A 215 -11.68 -18.43 -0.71
C LEU A 215 -12.80 -18.37 -1.76
N PHE A 216 -12.47 -18.02 -3.00
CA PHE A 216 -13.42 -18.10 -4.13
C PHE A 216 -13.98 -19.52 -4.31
N SER A 217 -13.09 -20.50 -4.36
CA SER A 217 -13.44 -21.91 -4.57
C SER A 217 -14.30 -22.44 -3.43
N TYR A 218 -14.03 -22.01 -2.19
CA TYR A 218 -14.82 -22.35 -1.03
C TYR A 218 -16.23 -21.74 -1.08
N LEU A 219 -16.33 -20.44 -1.33
CA LEU A 219 -17.61 -19.71 -1.37
C LEU A 219 -18.50 -20.17 -2.53
N SER A 220 -17.91 -20.45 -3.70
CA SER A 220 -18.66 -20.91 -4.88
C SER A 220 -19.39 -22.25 -4.67
N LYS A 221 -18.94 -23.05 -3.69
CA LYS A 221 -19.57 -24.34 -3.33
C LYS A 221 -20.72 -24.19 -2.33
N GLN A 222 -20.91 -22.99 -1.76
CA GLN A 222 -21.91 -22.75 -0.73
C GLN A 222 -23.28 -22.44 -1.35
N THR A 223 -24.34 -22.98 -0.74
CA THR A 223 -25.73 -22.76 -1.16
C THR A 223 -26.47 -21.75 -0.29
N ALA A 224 -25.94 -21.45 0.90
CA ALA A 224 -26.56 -20.54 1.86
C ALA A 224 -26.68 -19.10 1.30
N SER A 225 -27.83 -18.46 1.57
CA SER A 225 -28.09 -17.06 1.21
C SER A 225 -27.31 -16.08 2.08
N GLU A 226 -26.91 -16.51 3.28
CA GLU A 226 -26.08 -15.77 4.21
C GLU A 226 -25.11 -16.74 4.89
N LEU A 227 -23.83 -16.38 4.92
CA LEU A 227 -22.77 -17.17 5.52
C LEU A 227 -21.86 -16.26 6.33
N THR A 228 -21.74 -16.52 7.62
CA THR A 228 -20.76 -15.82 8.47
C THR A 228 -19.56 -16.72 8.71
N LEU A 229 -18.37 -16.21 8.39
CA LEU A 229 -17.09 -16.89 8.64
C LEU A 229 -16.26 -16.07 9.62
N THR A 230 -15.60 -16.75 10.54
CA THR A 230 -14.56 -16.18 11.40
C THR A 230 -13.26 -15.98 10.63
N PHE A 231 -12.40 -15.09 11.11
CA PHE A 231 -11.06 -14.93 10.54
C PHE A 231 -10.19 -16.18 10.67
N GLU A 232 -10.43 -17.03 11.67
CA GLU A 232 -9.75 -18.34 11.76
C GLU A 232 -10.19 -19.29 10.66
N GLU A 233 -11.49 -19.39 10.38
CA GLU A 233 -12.01 -20.20 9.28
C GLU A 233 -11.51 -19.69 7.92
N ILE A 234 -11.50 -18.37 7.72
CA ILE A 234 -10.99 -17.76 6.48
C ILE A 234 -9.48 -18.02 6.33
N LYS A 235 -8.69 -17.91 7.40
CA LYS A 235 -7.26 -18.29 7.37
C LYS A 235 -7.08 -19.77 7.06
N GLY A 236 -7.92 -20.64 7.61
CA GLY A 236 -7.91 -22.07 7.31
C GLY A 236 -8.19 -22.36 5.84
N ILE A 237 -9.13 -21.64 5.24
CA ILE A 237 -9.46 -21.75 3.81
C ILE A 237 -8.33 -21.22 2.92
N LEU A 238 -7.70 -20.10 3.31
CA LEU A 238 -6.67 -19.43 2.54
C LEU A 238 -5.27 -20.06 2.70
N GLU A 239 -5.06 -20.84 3.75
CA GLU A 239 -3.76 -21.41 4.15
C GLU A 239 -2.67 -20.33 4.39
N PHE A 240 -3.06 -19.08 4.63
CA PHE A 240 -2.18 -18.00 5.06
C PHE A 240 -2.86 -17.08 6.07
N ARG A 241 -2.05 -16.33 6.82
CA ARG A 241 -2.56 -15.33 7.78
C ARG A 241 -3.12 -14.11 7.05
N LEU A 242 -4.37 -13.76 7.35
CA LEU A 242 -4.97 -12.53 6.86
C LEU A 242 -4.09 -11.31 7.23
N PRO A 243 -3.95 -10.31 6.34
CA PRO A 243 -3.19 -9.10 6.66
C PRO A 243 -3.89 -8.32 7.78
N PRO A 244 -3.18 -7.59 8.66
CA PRO A 244 -3.81 -6.80 9.73
C PRO A 244 -4.86 -5.79 9.26
N SER A 245 -4.79 -5.31 8.01
CA SER A 245 -5.86 -4.50 7.41
C SER A 245 -7.22 -5.23 7.39
N ALA A 246 -7.23 -6.55 7.21
CA ALA A 246 -8.44 -7.36 7.32
C ALA A 246 -9.00 -7.37 8.77
N TYR A 247 -8.16 -7.14 9.77
CA TYR A 247 -8.55 -7.09 11.19
C TYR A 247 -8.97 -5.71 11.65
N ASN A 248 -8.42 -4.65 11.06
CA ASN A 248 -8.54 -3.30 11.61
C ASN A 248 -9.28 -2.32 10.67
N CYS A 249 -9.50 -2.68 9.41
CA CYS A 249 -10.05 -1.77 8.40
C CYS A 249 -11.32 -2.36 7.74
N PRO A 250 -12.54 -1.83 8.06
CA PRO A 250 -13.79 -2.23 7.40
C PRO A 250 -13.78 -2.17 5.88
N ALA A 251 -13.05 -1.23 5.31
CA ALA A 251 -12.89 -1.09 3.87
C ALA A 251 -12.20 -2.30 3.21
N TRP A 252 -11.36 -3.05 3.93
CA TRP A 252 -10.68 -4.24 3.39
C TRP A 252 -11.68 -5.33 2.98
N TRP A 253 -12.81 -5.43 3.68
CA TRP A 253 -13.88 -6.36 3.34
C TRP A 253 -14.93 -5.76 2.40
N SER A 254 -14.74 -4.54 1.91
CA SER A 254 -15.75 -3.87 1.07
C SER A 254 -15.88 -4.51 -0.32
N ASN A 255 -17.06 -4.39 -0.90
CA ASN A 255 -17.35 -4.89 -2.24
C ASN A 255 -16.87 -3.87 -3.27
N SER A 256 -15.68 -4.09 -3.86
CA SER A 256 -15.14 -3.20 -4.90
C SER A 256 -15.72 -3.52 -6.28
N LYS A 257 -16.09 -2.49 -7.04
CA LYS A 257 -16.51 -2.61 -8.44
C LYS A 257 -15.34 -2.62 -9.44
N THR A 258 -14.11 -2.37 -8.99
CA THR A 258 -12.91 -2.31 -9.83
C THR A 258 -12.14 -3.61 -9.79
N LYS A 259 -11.41 -3.94 -10.87
CA LYS A 259 -10.62 -5.19 -10.99
C LYS A 259 -9.33 -5.21 -10.16
N ASP A 260 -9.14 -4.21 -9.30
CA ASP A 260 -7.84 -3.87 -8.71
C ASP A 260 -7.59 -4.54 -7.35
N HIS A 261 -8.63 -5.13 -6.73
CA HIS A 261 -8.53 -5.77 -5.41
C HIS A 261 -8.77 -7.27 -5.51
N SER A 262 -7.67 -8.02 -5.69
CA SER A 262 -7.66 -9.47 -5.89
C SER A 262 -8.30 -10.30 -4.76
N TYR A 263 -8.49 -9.72 -3.56
CA TYR A 263 -9.24 -10.34 -2.47
C TYR A 263 -10.75 -10.18 -2.62
N SER A 264 -11.24 -9.00 -3.00
CA SER A 264 -12.68 -8.74 -3.08
C SER A 264 -13.37 -9.52 -4.19
N HIS A 265 -12.63 -9.86 -5.23
CA HIS A 265 -13.09 -10.77 -6.27
C HIS A 265 -13.39 -12.17 -5.74
N ALA A 266 -12.73 -12.60 -4.66
CA ALA A 266 -12.92 -13.95 -4.17
C ALA A 266 -14.37 -14.22 -3.76
N TRP A 267 -15.03 -13.25 -3.11
CA TRP A 267 -16.45 -13.39 -2.77
C TRP A 267 -17.37 -12.83 -3.84
N GLN A 268 -17.01 -11.74 -4.52
CA GLN A 268 -17.86 -11.14 -5.55
C GLN A 268 -18.03 -12.04 -6.78
N ASP A 269 -16.94 -12.64 -7.26
CA ASP A 269 -17.00 -13.56 -8.39
C ASP A 269 -17.71 -14.86 -8.01
N ALA A 270 -17.69 -15.23 -6.71
CA ALA A 270 -18.44 -16.35 -6.15
C ALA A 270 -19.94 -16.05 -5.95
N GLY A 271 -20.41 -14.84 -6.30
CA GLY A 271 -21.80 -14.43 -6.19
C GLY A 271 -22.21 -13.94 -4.80
N TYR A 272 -21.26 -13.53 -3.97
CA TYR A 272 -21.48 -13.00 -2.63
C TYR A 272 -21.07 -11.52 -2.52
N LYS A 273 -21.72 -10.80 -1.60
CA LYS A 273 -21.31 -9.47 -1.12
C LYS A 273 -21.13 -9.51 0.38
N THR A 274 -20.21 -8.75 0.93
CA THR A 274 -20.07 -8.60 2.38
C THR A 274 -21.10 -7.62 2.95
N ALA A 275 -21.57 -7.89 4.18
CA ALA A 275 -22.52 -7.04 4.90
C ALA A 275 -22.01 -6.74 6.32
N GLY A 276 -22.33 -5.54 6.83
CA GLY A 276 -22.05 -5.18 8.22
C GLY A 276 -20.57 -5.12 8.60
N CYS A 277 -19.65 -4.86 7.66
CA CYS A 277 -18.20 -4.93 7.89
C CYS A 277 -17.75 -4.15 9.15
N SER A 278 -18.27 -2.93 9.36
CA SER A 278 -17.92 -2.10 10.53
C SER A 278 -18.35 -2.68 11.87
N SER A 279 -19.42 -3.47 11.93
CA SER A 279 -19.89 -4.13 13.15
C SER A 279 -19.33 -5.53 13.35
N SER A 280 -18.98 -6.23 12.26
CA SER A 280 -18.58 -7.65 12.29
C SER A 280 -17.07 -7.83 12.54
N ILE A 281 -16.25 -6.84 12.16
CA ILE A 281 -14.79 -6.90 12.33
C ILE A 281 -14.34 -6.97 13.79
N TRP A 282 -14.99 -6.24 14.70
CA TRP A 282 -14.68 -6.31 16.14
C TRP A 282 -14.94 -7.69 16.74
N LYS A 283 -15.74 -8.52 16.06
CA LYS A 283 -16.03 -9.92 16.43
C LYS A 283 -15.13 -10.91 15.69
N HIS A 284 -14.15 -10.42 14.91
CA HIS A 284 -13.29 -11.21 14.03
C HIS A 284 -14.08 -12.13 13.07
N GLN A 285 -15.19 -11.61 12.54
CA GLN A 285 -16.12 -12.33 11.66
C GLN A 285 -16.56 -11.45 10.50
N ILE A 286 -16.90 -12.07 9.38
CA ILE A 286 -17.48 -11.40 8.21
C ILE A 286 -18.64 -12.22 7.67
N THR A 287 -19.71 -11.50 7.34
CA THR A 287 -20.93 -12.06 6.78
C THR A 287 -20.95 -11.82 5.28
N PHE A 288 -21.03 -12.90 4.51
CA PHE A 288 -21.21 -12.95 3.08
C PHE A 288 -22.68 -13.22 2.78
N VAL A 289 -23.33 -12.32 2.05
CA VAL A 289 -24.71 -12.41 1.61
C VAL A 289 -24.72 -12.68 0.12
N LYS A 290 -25.48 -13.66 -0.33
CA LYS A 290 -25.60 -13.99 -1.75
C LYS A 290 -26.26 -12.83 -2.51
N ASN A 291 -25.77 -12.54 -3.71
CA ASN A 291 -26.38 -11.54 -4.60
C ASN A 291 -27.72 -12.02 -5.17
#